data_AF-A0A964PTR9-F1
#
_entry.id   AF-A0A964PTR9-F1
#
_cell.length_a   1.000
_cell.length_b   1.000
_cell.length_c   1.000
_cell.angle_alpha   90.00
_cell.angle_beta   90.00
_cell.angle_gamma   90.00
#
_symmetry.space_group_name_H-M   'P 1'
#
loop_
_entity.id
_entity.type
_entity.pdbx_description
1 polymer ?
#
loop_
_entity_poly.entity_id
_entity_poly.type
_entity_poly.pdbx_seq_one_letter_code
_entity_poly.pdbx_strand_id
1 'polypeptide(L)'
;MSRDAEALHAAIDRWERDGLIDGVVAGKLRADVTKEASAGTRRLSQYVLAATGGAVLLIAAGVFVDWAWPLLGSGARSFLLAAAGVAVVVLGVSLEGRTQRWRPAAYLLQTSGLGLLLTAFIYSENAWADATSGGLVAGILSLIVPIVLTPRAMRRNVVMPAVHLAMGMAFLAVFLDRAVHLSGDETVWVLDAVLGVAILVLARSLARDPAGERHPWAVNAFVMAMVAGFVLVTLTGLGPLSLREAAVWPLDAWLVMTAALAVWGMEWGPATLRREWLGGVLACLLLAWIGLGFFTALEALDGPAELPLLLVGGVGVAAFVYANGAGLRALMGAGALAFILPLWYWGVERGGALGAVAALAATAGILFWVSGRIGPRERAG
;
A
#
# COMPACT_ATOMS: atom_id res chain seq x y z
N MET A 1 -28.34 -28.12 -16.28
CA MET A 1 -27.96 -26.88 -17.01
C MET A 1 -28.11 -25.73 -16.01
N SER A 2 -27.47 -24.56 -16.19
CA SER A 2 -27.78 -23.41 -15.29
C SER A 2 -29.21 -22.94 -15.56
N ARG A 3 -29.93 -22.42 -14.54
CA ARG A 3 -31.28 -21.86 -14.72
C ARG A 3 -31.33 -20.78 -15.81
N ASP A 4 -30.26 -20.01 -15.96
CA ASP A 4 -30.13 -18.98 -16.98
C ASP A 4 -30.02 -19.57 -18.40
N ALA A 5 -29.30 -20.69 -18.56
CA ALA A 5 -29.21 -21.38 -19.85
C ALA A 5 -30.56 -22.03 -20.24
N GLU A 6 -31.30 -22.58 -19.27
CA GLU A 6 -32.66 -23.09 -19.49
C GLU A 6 -33.63 -21.98 -19.89
N ALA A 7 -33.55 -20.82 -19.23
CA ALA A 7 -34.35 -19.65 -19.56
C ALA A 7 -34.02 -19.08 -20.96
N LEU A 8 -32.74 -19.06 -21.34
CA LEU A 8 -32.31 -18.63 -22.68
C LEU A 8 -32.75 -19.61 -23.78
N HIS A 9 -32.63 -20.92 -23.55
CA HIS A 9 -33.16 -21.92 -24.49
C HIS A 9 -34.68 -21.75 -24.68
N ALA A 10 -35.44 -21.58 -23.58
CA ALA A 10 -36.87 -21.34 -23.65
C ALA A 10 -37.25 -20.00 -24.33
N ALA A 11 -36.40 -18.97 -24.22
CA ALA A 11 -36.59 -17.71 -24.93
C ALA A 11 -36.34 -17.85 -26.44
N ILE A 12 -35.27 -18.55 -26.84
CA ILE A 12 -34.97 -18.85 -28.25
C ILE A 12 -36.11 -19.67 -28.88
N ASP A 13 -36.65 -20.65 -28.16
CA ASP A 13 -37.77 -21.48 -28.62
C ASP A 13 -39.09 -20.70 -28.74
N ARG A 14 -39.26 -19.60 -27.99
CA ARG A 14 -40.39 -18.68 -28.19
C ARG A 14 -40.16 -17.80 -29.40
N TRP A 15 -38.98 -17.21 -29.56
CA TRP A 15 -38.67 -16.34 -30.69
C TRP A 15 -38.74 -17.06 -32.05
N GLU A 16 -38.34 -18.32 -32.11
CA GLU A 16 -38.51 -19.14 -33.32
C GLU A 16 -39.99 -19.43 -33.61
N ARG A 17 -40.79 -19.77 -32.59
CA ARG A 17 -42.23 -19.99 -32.75
C ARG A 17 -42.99 -18.73 -33.17
N ASP A 18 -42.61 -17.59 -32.62
CA ASP A 18 -43.23 -16.30 -32.90
C ASP A 18 -42.75 -15.72 -34.25
N GLY A 19 -41.84 -16.41 -34.96
CA GLY A 19 -41.32 -16.01 -36.27
C GLY A 19 -40.35 -14.83 -36.22
N LEU A 20 -39.84 -14.47 -35.04
CA LEU A 20 -38.90 -13.36 -34.83
C LEU A 20 -37.49 -13.70 -35.33
N ILE A 21 -37.14 -14.98 -35.36
CA ILE A 21 -35.87 -15.52 -35.87
C ILE A 21 -36.14 -16.77 -36.70
N ASP A 22 -35.29 -17.03 -37.71
CA ASP A 22 -35.34 -18.28 -38.47
C ASP A 22 -34.66 -19.45 -37.74
N GLY A 23 -34.93 -20.67 -38.19
CA GLY A 23 -34.38 -21.89 -37.57
C GLY A 23 -32.85 -22.01 -37.66
N VAL A 24 -32.21 -21.33 -38.61
CA VAL A 24 -30.75 -21.34 -38.76
C VAL A 24 -30.10 -20.46 -37.69
N VAL A 25 -30.66 -19.28 -37.44
CA VAL A 25 -30.24 -18.37 -36.37
C VAL A 25 -30.55 -18.97 -35.00
N ALA A 26 -31.73 -19.58 -34.83
CA ALA A 26 -32.09 -20.29 -33.60
C ALA A 26 -31.12 -21.45 -33.32
N GLY A 27 -30.74 -22.25 -34.32
CA GLY A 27 -29.75 -23.31 -34.21
C GLY A 27 -28.37 -22.82 -33.76
N LYS A 28 -27.88 -21.70 -34.33
CA LYS A 28 -26.61 -21.09 -33.92
C LYS A 28 -26.64 -20.57 -32.49
N LEU A 29 -27.71 -19.86 -32.10
CA LEU A 29 -27.87 -19.34 -30.75
C LEU A 29 -27.93 -20.45 -29.70
N ARG A 30 -28.64 -21.56 -29.96
CA ARG A 30 -28.64 -22.73 -29.07
C ARG A 30 -27.25 -23.35 -28.91
N ALA A 31 -26.49 -23.45 -30.01
CA ALA A 31 -25.12 -23.97 -29.97
C ALA A 31 -24.20 -23.05 -29.16
N ASP A 32 -24.33 -21.73 -29.30
CA ASP A 32 -23.56 -20.75 -28.53
C ASP A 32 -23.91 -20.78 -27.04
N VAL A 33 -25.20 -20.85 -26.69
CA VAL A 33 -25.65 -21.01 -25.28
C VAL A 33 -25.10 -22.29 -24.66
N THR A 34 -25.11 -23.41 -25.41
CA THR A 34 -24.57 -24.70 -24.92
C THR A 34 -23.05 -24.63 -24.75
N LYS A 35 -22.35 -23.97 -25.67
CA LYS A 35 -20.90 -23.75 -25.62
C LYS A 35 -20.50 -22.83 -24.46
N GLU A 36 -21.29 -21.81 -24.18
CA GLU A 36 -21.04 -20.88 -23.08
C GLU A 36 -21.39 -21.50 -21.73
N ALA A 37 -22.48 -22.27 -21.64
CA ALA A 37 -22.83 -23.06 -20.46
C ALA A 37 -21.75 -24.08 -20.11
N SER A 38 -21.23 -24.83 -21.10
CA SER A 38 -20.13 -25.79 -20.88
C SER A 38 -18.81 -25.11 -20.52
N ALA A 39 -18.51 -23.94 -21.10
CA ALA A 39 -17.38 -23.12 -20.69
C ALA A 39 -17.53 -22.59 -19.25
N GLY A 40 -18.74 -22.22 -18.84
CA GLY A 40 -19.08 -21.81 -17.47
C GLY A 40 -18.87 -22.94 -16.46
N THR A 41 -19.37 -24.14 -16.76
CA THR A 41 -19.14 -25.34 -15.91
C THR A 41 -17.66 -25.67 -15.79
N ARG A 42 -16.91 -25.63 -16.90
CA ARG A 42 -15.46 -25.88 -16.90
C ARG A 42 -14.69 -24.85 -16.05
N ARG A 43 -15.09 -23.57 -16.09
CA ARG A 43 -14.52 -22.53 -15.23
C ARG A 43 -14.85 -22.74 -13.76
N LEU A 44 -16.08 -23.15 -13.43
CA LEU A 44 -16.47 -23.49 -12.07
C LEU A 44 -15.64 -24.67 -11.54
N SER A 45 -15.50 -25.73 -12.32
CA SER A 45 -14.65 -26.88 -11.97
C SER A 45 -13.18 -26.48 -11.77
N GLN A 46 -12.65 -25.56 -12.59
CA GLN A 46 -11.30 -25.01 -12.40
C GLN A 46 -11.17 -24.24 -11.08
N TYR A 47 -12.17 -23.44 -10.71
CA TYR A 47 -12.16 -22.72 -9.44
C TYR A 47 -12.29 -23.64 -8.24
N VAL A 48 -13.17 -24.64 -8.31
CA VAL A 48 -13.30 -25.66 -7.26
C VAL A 48 -11.97 -26.41 -7.11
N LEU A 49 -11.36 -26.87 -8.20
CA LEU A 49 -10.08 -27.56 -8.17
C LEU A 49 -8.96 -26.68 -7.58
N ALA A 50 -8.90 -25.40 -7.97
CA ALA A 50 -7.93 -24.45 -7.44
C ALA A 50 -8.16 -24.18 -5.94
N ALA A 51 -9.42 -24.02 -5.51
CA ALA A 51 -9.77 -23.81 -4.11
C ALA A 51 -9.47 -25.05 -3.26
N THR A 52 -9.80 -26.25 -3.75
CA THR A 52 -9.46 -27.52 -3.09
C THR A 52 -7.95 -27.70 -3.02
N GLY A 53 -7.21 -27.44 -4.09
CA GLY A 53 -5.75 -27.47 -4.09
C GLY A 53 -5.15 -26.48 -3.08
N GLY A 54 -5.71 -25.27 -2.98
CA GLY A 54 -5.34 -24.28 -1.97
C GLY A 54 -5.62 -24.75 -0.55
N ALA A 55 -6.78 -25.36 -0.29
CA ALA A 55 -7.14 -25.91 1.01
C ALA A 55 -6.20 -27.06 1.42
N VAL A 56 -5.88 -27.97 0.50
CA VAL A 56 -4.92 -29.06 0.74
C VAL A 56 -3.54 -28.50 1.04
N LEU A 57 -3.07 -27.47 0.33
CA LEU A 57 -1.80 -26.81 0.62
C LEU A 57 -1.78 -26.15 2.00
N LEU A 58 -2.87 -25.51 2.42
CA LEU A 58 -2.98 -24.92 3.76
C LEU A 58 -2.94 -25.99 4.86
N ILE A 59 -3.65 -27.11 4.67
CA ILE A 59 -3.61 -28.24 5.60
C ILE A 59 -2.20 -28.83 5.65
N ALA A 60 -1.58 -29.08 4.50
CA ALA A 60 -0.23 -29.61 4.42
C ALA A 60 0.80 -28.67 5.08
N ALA A 61 0.67 -27.35 4.89
CA ALA A 61 1.49 -26.36 5.56
C ALA A 61 1.30 -26.38 7.08
N GLY A 62 0.04 -26.45 7.55
CA GLY A 62 -0.27 -26.56 8.97
C GLY A 62 0.31 -27.82 9.61
N VAL A 63 0.13 -28.98 8.97
CA VAL A 63 0.71 -30.26 9.44
C VAL A 63 2.23 -30.20 9.44
N PHE A 64 2.85 -29.62 8.41
CA PHE A 64 4.31 -29.45 8.37
C PHE A 64 4.81 -28.55 9.50
N VAL A 65 4.15 -27.42 9.75
CA VAL A 65 4.51 -26.49 10.85
C VAL A 65 4.34 -27.13 12.21
N ASP A 66 3.32 -27.97 12.40
CA ASP A 66 3.09 -28.63 13.69
C ASP A 66 4.06 -29.80 13.92
N TRP A 67 4.29 -30.63 12.89
CA TRP A 67 4.97 -31.92 13.08
C TRP A 67 6.43 -31.92 12.67
N ALA A 68 6.78 -31.28 11.56
CA ALA A 68 8.12 -31.34 10.99
C ALA A 68 8.97 -30.14 11.40
N TRP A 69 8.39 -28.93 11.43
CA TRP A 69 9.12 -27.70 11.75
C TRP A 69 9.85 -27.76 13.11
N PRO A 70 9.27 -28.26 14.22
CA PRO A 70 9.97 -28.34 15.50
C PRO A 70 11.20 -29.25 15.46
N LEU A 71 11.21 -30.27 14.59
CA LEU A 71 12.30 -31.24 14.44
C LEU A 71 13.47 -30.72 13.61
N LEU A 72 13.25 -29.67 12.80
CA LEU A 72 14.29 -29.07 11.98
C LEU A 72 15.21 -28.18 12.82
N GLY A 73 16.53 -28.30 12.61
CA GLY A 73 17.50 -27.31 13.09
C GLY A 73 17.30 -25.95 12.41
N SER A 74 17.84 -24.88 13.01
CA SER A 74 17.68 -23.51 12.52
C SER A 74 18.15 -23.34 11.07
N GLY A 75 19.29 -23.93 10.69
CA GLY A 75 19.78 -23.87 9.30
C GLY A 75 18.85 -24.55 8.29
N ALA A 76 18.25 -25.68 8.64
CA ALA A 76 17.30 -26.39 7.78
C ALA A 76 16.00 -25.60 7.62
N ARG A 77 15.53 -24.95 8.68
CA ARG A 77 14.37 -24.04 8.65
C ARG A 77 14.61 -22.84 7.74
N SER A 78 15.76 -22.16 7.87
CA SER A 78 16.14 -21.05 6.99
C SER A 78 16.21 -21.47 5.53
N PHE A 79 16.86 -22.61 5.26
CA PHE A 79 16.97 -23.14 3.91
C PHE A 79 15.59 -23.47 3.30
N LEU A 80 14.71 -24.11 4.07
CA LEU A 80 13.39 -24.49 3.60
C LEU A 80 12.50 -23.27 3.33
N LEU A 81 12.57 -22.23 4.18
CA LEU A 81 11.93 -20.95 3.91
C LEU A 81 12.47 -20.30 2.63
N ALA A 82 13.79 -20.31 2.43
CA ALA A 82 14.40 -19.75 1.24
C ALA A 82 13.96 -20.51 -0.03
N ALA A 83 14.01 -21.84 0.00
CA ALA A 83 13.60 -22.70 -1.10
C ALA A 83 12.11 -22.51 -1.45
N ALA A 84 11.24 -22.44 -0.44
CA ALA A 84 9.82 -22.15 -0.62
C ALA A 84 9.63 -20.75 -1.23
N GLY A 85 10.33 -19.73 -0.71
CA GLY A 85 10.31 -18.38 -1.24
C GLY A 85 10.70 -18.31 -2.71
N VAL A 86 11.83 -18.93 -3.09
CA VAL A 86 12.26 -19.02 -4.50
C VAL A 86 11.19 -19.71 -5.36
N ALA A 87 10.67 -20.87 -4.92
CA ALA A 87 9.66 -21.62 -5.67
C ALA A 87 8.39 -20.79 -5.90
N VAL A 88 7.93 -20.06 -4.88
CA VAL A 88 6.75 -19.20 -4.93
C VAL A 88 6.99 -17.99 -5.85
N VAL A 89 8.16 -17.35 -5.79
CA VAL A 89 8.52 -16.26 -6.74
C VAL A 89 8.56 -16.79 -8.17
N VAL A 90 9.22 -17.92 -8.43
CA VAL A 90 9.32 -18.53 -9.76
C VAL A 90 7.94 -18.89 -10.30
N LEU A 91 7.07 -19.45 -9.46
CA LEU A 91 5.68 -19.75 -9.82
C LEU A 91 4.93 -18.47 -10.20
N GLY A 92 5.02 -17.42 -9.38
CA GLY A 92 4.40 -16.12 -9.68
C GLY A 92 4.92 -15.51 -10.99
N VAL A 93 6.22 -15.56 -11.23
CA VAL A 93 6.87 -15.13 -12.48
C VAL A 93 6.38 -15.93 -13.69
N SER A 94 6.20 -17.24 -13.52
CA SER A 94 5.72 -18.13 -14.59
C SER A 94 4.25 -17.87 -14.94
N LEU A 95 3.42 -17.57 -13.94
CA LEU A 95 2.00 -17.30 -14.11
C LEU A 95 1.75 -15.94 -14.77
N GLU A 96 2.56 -14.93 -14.43
CA GLU A 96 2.51 -13.59 -15.04
C GLU A 96 2.62 -13.66 -16.57
N GLY A 97 3.46 -14.57 -17.09
CA GLY A 97 3.72 -14.72 -18.51
C GLY A 97 2.64 -15.45 -19.32
N ARG A 98 1.69 -16.16 -18.68
CA ARG A 98 0.76 -17.07 -19.38
C ARG A 98 -0.52 -16.39 -19.85
N THR A 99 -1.22 -15.66 -18.98
CA THR A 99 -2.47 -14.95 -19.36
C THR A 99 -2.74 -13.76 -18.44
N GLN A 100 -3.41 -12.74 -18.97
CA GLN A 100 -3.81 -11.53 -18.23
C GLN A 100 -4.64 -11.83 -16.97
N ARG A 101 -5.46 -12.89 -17.01
CA ARG A 101 -6.37 -13.29 -15.93
C ARG A 101 -5.66 -13.64 -14.62
N TRP A 102 -4.44 -14.17 -14.67
CA TRP A 102 -3.72 -14.59 -13.46
C TRP A 102 -2.79 -13.51 -12.88
N ARG A 103 -2.77 -12.31 -13.46
CA ARG A 103 -1.87 -11.23 -13.00
C ARG A 103 -2.00 -10.91 -11.51
N PRO A 104 -3.21 -10.75 -10.92
CA PRO A 104 -3.31 -10.47 -9.48
C PRO A 104 -2.70 -11.58 -8.62
N ALA A 105 -3.01 -12.84 -8.94
CA ALA A 105 -2.45 -14.00 -8.24
C ALA A 105 -0.94 -14.11 -8.44
N ALA A 106 -0.44 -13.82 -9.64
CA ALA A 106 0.99 -13.80 -9.93
C ALA A 106 1.73 -12.75 -9.09
N TYR A 107 1.17 -11.55 -8.92
CA TYR A 107 1.77 -10.49 -8.11
C TYR A 107 1.74 -10.86 -6.63
N LEU A 108 0.62 -11.40 -6.14
CA LEU A 108 0.54 -11.90 -4.77
C LEU A 108 1.59 -12.99 -4.50
N LEU A 109 1.75 -13.96 -5.41
CA LEU A 109 2.78 -14.99 -5.29
C LEU A 109 4.19 -14.38 -5.31
N GLN A 110 4.49 -13.44 -6.22
CA GLN A 110 5.80 -12.78 -6.22
C GLN A 110 6.07 -12.04 -4.91
N THR A 111 5.09 -11.28 -4.40
CA THR A 111 5.20 -10.56 -3.11
C THR A 111 5.36 -11.52 -1.94
N SER A 112 4.54 -12.58 -1.86
CA SER A 112 4.63 -13.59 -0.80
C SER A 112 5.95 -14.35 -0.85
N GLY A 113 6.44 -14.69 -2.04
CA GLY A 113 7.74 -15.34 -2.22
C GLY A 113 8.90 -14.45 -1.78
N LEU A 114 8.87 -13.15 -2.10
CA LEU A 114 9.82 -12.16 -1.57
C LEU A 114 9.72 -12.06 -0.04
N GLY A 115 8.51 -12.08 0.52
CA GLY A 115 8.29 -12.11 1.97
C GLY A 115 8.94 -13.33 2.63
N LEU A 116 8.72 -14.53 2.08
CA LEU A 116 9.34 -15.76 2.57
C LEU A 116 10.86 -15.73 2.48
N LEU A 117 11.42 -15.18 1.38
CA LEU A 117 12.87 -14.99 1.24
C LEU A 117 13.42 -14.03 2.30
N LEU A 118 12.74 -12.91 2.54
CA LEU A 118 13.12 -11.97 3.58
C LEU A 118 13.08 -12.63 4.97
N THR A 119 12.00 -13.35 5.28
CA THR A 119 11.89 -14.13 6.52
C THR A 119 12.99 -15.18 6.63
N ALA A 120 13.38 -15.83 5.53
CA ALA A 120 14.48 -16.80 5.52
C ALA A 120 15.81 -16.15 5.91
N PHE A 121 16.12 -14.97 5.37
CA PHE A 121 17.35 -14.26 5.68
C PHE A 121 17.38 -13.75 7.13
N ILE A 122 16.28 -13.19 7.63
CA ILE A 122 16.17 -12.79 9.05
C ILE A 122 16.31 -14.03 9.95
N TYR A 123 15.54 -15.08 9.67
CA TYR A 123 15.58 -16.30 10.48
C TYR A 123 16.95 -16.98 10.48
N SER A 124 17.75 -16.78 9.43
CA SER A 124 19.10 -17.35 9.32
C SER A 124 20.08 -16.87 10.39
N GLU A 125 19.78 -15.81 11.14
CA GLU A 125 20.54 -15.38 12.33
C GLU A 125 20.63 -16.48 13.38
N ASN A 126 19.55 -17.27 13.52
CA ASN A 126 19.51 -18.41 14.44
C ASN A 126 20.38 -19.59 14.01
N ALA A 127 20.79 -19.62 12.74
CA ALA A 127 21.59 -20.70 12.16
C ALA A 127 23.06 -20.32 12.05
N TRP A 128 23.30 -19.09 11.63
CA TRP A 128 24.62 -18.52 11.44
C TRP A 128 24.62 -17.14 12.05
N ALA A 129 25.41 -16.94 13.10
CA ALA A 129 25.55 -15.65 13.74
C ALA A 129 26.18 -14.61 12.79
N ASP A 130 26.02 -13.33 13.13
CA ASP A 130 26.68 -12.25 12.40
C ASP A 130 28.20 -12.39 12.47
N ALA A 131 28.89 -11.85 11.46
CA ALA A 131 30.33 -11.96 11.23
C ALA A 131 30.85 -13.39 10.96
N THR A 132 29.98 -14.40 10.87
CA THR A 132 30.34 -15.71 10.32
C THR A 132 30.24 -15.72 8.79
N SER A 133 30.96 -16.63 8.13
CA SER A 133 30.85 -16.80 6.67
C SER A 133 29.41 -17.10 6.21
N GLY A 134 28.63 -17.82 7.03
CA GLY A 134 27.21 -18.10 6.76
C GLY A 134 26.34 -16.84 6.82
N GLY A 135 26.52 -16.01 7.86
CA GLY A 135 25.83 -14.73 7.99
C GLY A 135 26.17 -13.77 6.84
N LEU A 136 27.46 -13.67 6.48
CA LEU A 136 27.92 -12.86 5.35
C LEU A 136 27.29 -13.30 4.02
N VAL A 137 27.24 -14.60 3.75
CA VAL A 137 26.62 -15.15 2.53
C VAL A 137 25.13 -14.84 2.50
N ALA A 138 24.43 -15.00 3.64
CA ALA A 138 23.01 -14.67 3.75
C ALA A 138 22.77 -13.17 3.48
N GLY A 139 23.59 -12.28 4.06
CA GLY A 139 23.51 -10.84 3.82
C GLY A 139 23.78 -10.46 2.36
N ILE A 140 24.83 -11.01 1.73
CA ILE A 140 25.12 -10.72 0.32
C ILE A 140 23.98 -11.20 -0.59
N LEU A 141 23.44 -12.40 -0.34
CA LEU A 141 22.31 -12.93 -1.09
C LEU A 141 21.05 -12.08 -0.92
N SER A 142 20.81 -11.49 0.26
CA SER A 142 19.67 -10.61 0.50
C SER A 142 19.70 -9.40 -0.45
N LEU A 143 20.89 -8.85 -0.74
CA LEU A 143 21.06 -7.74 -1.69
C LEU A 143 20.95 -8.17 -3.16
N ILE A 144 21.42 -9.37 -3.50
CA ILE A 144 21.37 -9.88 -4.89
C ILE A 144 19.92 -10.05 -5.36
N VAL A 145 19.02 -10.53 -4.50
CA VAL A 145 17.60 -10.78 -4.83
C VAL A 145 16.91 -9.55 -5.44
N PRO A 146 16.85 -8.37 -4.78
CA PRO A 146 16.23 -7.19 -5.37
C PRO A 146 17.00 -6.67 -6.59
N ILE A 147 18.34 -6.76 -6.64
CA ILE A 147 19.14 -6.34 -7.81
C ILE A 147 18.77 -7.14 -9.06
N VAL A 148 18.54 -8.45 -8.93
CA VAL A 148 18.19 -9.33 -10.06
C VAL A 148 16.73 -9.17 -10.46
N LEU A 149 15.81 -9.08 -9.50
CA LEU A 149 14.37 -9.12 -9.78
C LEU A 149 13.79 -7.75 -10.19
N THR A 150 14.33 -6.64 -9.67
CA THR A 150 13.79 -5.29 -9.94
C THR A 150 13.87 -4.88 -11.42
N PRO A 151 15.00 -5.07 -12.14
CA PRO A 151 15.07 -4.73 -13.56
C PRO A 151 14.08 -5.54 -14.40
N ARG A 152 13.85 -6.80 -14.04
CA ARG A 152 12.83 -7.64 -14.68
C ARG A 152 11.44 -7.05 -14.44
N ALA A 153 11.11 -6.72 -13.19
CA ALA A 153 9.82 -6.14 -12.82
C ALA A 153 9.56 -4.84 -13.60
N MET A 154 10.55 -3.94 -13.67
CA MET A 154 10.44 -2.66 -14.39
C MET A 154 10.15 -2.82 -15.88
N ARG A 155 10.67 -3.88 -16.53
CA ARG A 155 10.44 -4.14 -17.96
C ARG A 155 9.09 -4.80 -18.26
N ARG A 156 8.48 -5.47 -17.28
CA ARG A 156 7.32 -6.34 -17.49
C ARG A 156 6.04 -5.79 -16.86
N ASN A 157 6.16 -4.88 -15.91
CA ASN A 157 5.10 -4.62 -14.95
C ASN A 157 5.09 -3.16 -14.45
N VAL A 158 3.88 -2.63 -14.23
CA VAL A 158 3.69 -1.27 -13.69
C VAL A 158 3.61 -1.24 -12.15
N VAL A 159 3.25 -2.35 -11.51
CA VAL A 159 3.00 -2.46 -10.06
C VAL A 159 4.21 -3.07 -9.33
N MET A 160 4.76 -4.17 -9.83
CA MET A 160 5.82 -4.91 -9.12
C MET A 160 7.06 -4.07 -8.77
N PRO A 161 7.50 -3.06 -9.55
CA PRO A 161 8.60 -2.19 -9.15
C PRO A 161 8.36 -1.45 -7.83
N ALA A 162 7.10 -1.09 -7.51
CA ALA A 162 6.74 -0.51 -6.23
C ALA A 162 6.95 -1.51 -5.08
N VAL A 163 6.47 -2.74 -5.26
CA VAL A 163 6.69 -3.83 -4.29
C VAL A 163 8.17 -4.11 -4.10
N HIS A 164 8.95 -4.15 -5.19
CA HIS A 164 10.39 -4.39 -5.14
C HIS A 164 11.13 -3.24 -4.48
N LEU A 165 10.67 -2.01 -4.61
CA LEU A 165 11.23 -0.89 -3.87
C LEU A 165 11.03 -1.08 -2.36
N ALA A 166 9.80 -1.33 -1.92
CA ALA A 166 9.48 -1.53 -0.51
C ALA A 166 10.22 -2.74 0.09
N MET A 167 10.13 -3.91 -0.57
CA MET A 167 10.85 -5.11 -0.14
C MET A 167 12.37 -4.92 -0.24
N GLY A 168 12.84 -4.22 -1.27
CA GLY A 168 14.25 -3.93 -1.49
C GLY A 168 14.88 -3.14 -0.35
N MET A 169 14.14 -2.20 0.26
CA MET A 169 14.58 -1.52 1.49
C MET A 169 14.76 -2.51 2.64
N ALA A 170 13.85 -3.46 2.83
CA ALA A 170 13.98 -4.47 3.87
C ALA A 170 15.13 -5.44 3.61
N PHE A 171 15.32 -5.87 2.35
CA PHE A 171 16.47 -6.70 1.95
C PHE A 171 17.81 -5.97 2.13
N LEU A 172 17.83 -4.67 1.85
CA LEU A 172 18.98 -3.81 2.09
C LEU A 172 19.28 -3.68 3.58
N ALA A 173 18.24 -3.53 4.43
CA ALA A 173 18.40 -3.52 5.88
C ALA A 173 19.11 -4.79 6.38
N VAL A 174 18.64 -5.96 5.93
CA VAL A 174 19.29 -7.24 6.24
C VAL A 174 20.73 -7.28 5.72
N PHE A 175 21.02 -6.78 4.52
CA PHE A 175 22.40 -6.74 4.04
C PHE A 175 23.30 -5.86 4.93
N LEU A 176 22.84 -4.67 5.31
CA LEU A 176 23.60 -3.73 6.12
C LEU A 176 23.89 -4.29 7.52
N ASP A 177 22.92 -4.95 8.13
CA ASP A 177 23.08 -5.62 9.41
C ASP A 177 24.03 -6.83 9.30
N ARG A 178 23.75 -7.72 8.35
CA ARG A 178 24.39 -9.05 8.31
C ARG A 178 25.76 -9.09 7.64
N ALA A 179 25.99 -8.23 6.64
CA ALA A 179 27.24 -8.22 5.87
C ALA A 179 28.13 -7.00 6.16
N VAL A 180 27.54 -5.87 6.55
CA VAL A 180 28.28 -4.63 6.86
C VAL A 180 28.42 -4.43 8.37
N HIS A 181 27.56 -5.03 9.19
CA HIS A 181 27.53 -4.89 10.64
C HIS A 181 27.25 -3.46 11.11
N LEU A 182 26.38 -2.77 10.38
CA LEU A 182 25.86 -1.48 10.84
C LEU A 182 24.94 -1.67 12.03
N SER A 183 24.99 -0.73 12.97
CA SER A 183 23.98 -0.63 14.02
C SER A 183 22.59 -0.39 13.40
N GLY A 184 21.54 -0.61 14.20
CA GLY A 184 20.16 -0.28 13.78
C GLY A 184 20.02 1.18 13.36
N ASP A 185 20.70 2.11 14.06
CA ASP A 185 20.64 3.55 13.78
C ASP A 185 21.26 3.85 12.42
N GLU A 186 22.49 3.39 12.22
CA GLU A 186 23.22 3.60 10.97
C GLU A 186 22.48 2.97 9.78
N THR A 187 21.87 1.79 10.00
CA THR A 187 21.05 1.13 9.00
C THR A 187 19.88 2.01 8.58
N VAL A 188 19.12 2.58 9.53
CA VAL A 188 18.02 3.49 9.20
C VAL A 188 18.51 4.71 8.42
N TRP A 189 19.58 5.37 8.87
CA TRP A 189 20.11 6.55 8.18
C TRP A 189 20.48 6.25 6.72
N VAL A 190 21.08 5.08 6.48
CA VAL A 190 21.38 4.62 5.12
C VAL A 190 20.11 4.36 4.33
N LEU A 191 19.10 3.72 4.92
CA LEU A 191 17.82 3.47 4.26
C LEU A 191 17.10 4.78 3.91
N ASP A 192 17.07 5.76 4.80
CA ASP A 192 16.47 7.07 4.55
C ASP A 192 17.20 7.82 3.42
N ALA A 193 18.53 7.80 3.41
CA ALA A 193 19.32 8.39 2.34
C ALA A 193 19.04 7.70 0.98
N VAL A 194 18.99 6.37 0.96
CA VAL A 194 18.66 5.59 -0.25
C VAL A 194 17.24 5.88 -0.72
N LEU A 195 16.27 5.98 0.18
CA LEU A 195 14.89 6.30 -0.15
C LEU A 195 14.76 7.72 -0.70
N GLY A 196 15.44 8.70 -0.10
CA GLY A 196 15.50 10.07 -0.59
C GLY A 196 16.08 10.15 -2.01
N VAL A 197 17.19 9.45 -2.27
CA VAL A 197 17.76 9.33 -3.63
C VAL A 197 16.78 8.67 -4.59
N ALA A 198 16.09 7.59 -4.17
CA ALA A 198 15.09 6.92 -4.98
C ALA A 198 13.93 7.86 -5.35
N ILE A 199 13.41 8.64 -4.39
CA ILE A 199 12.37 9.65 -4.63
C ILE A 199 12.84 10.68 -5.66
N LEU A 200 14.06 11.21 -5.52
CA LEU A 200 14.63 12.18 -6.47
C LEU A 200 14.76 11.60 -7.88
N VAL A 201 15.24 10.36 -8.01
CA VAL A 201 15.37 9.66 -9.29
C VAL A 201 13.99 9.41 -9.92
N LEU A 202 13.01 9.01 -9.13
CA LEU A 202 11.64 8.75 -9.58
C LEU A 202 10.93 10.04 -9.99
N ALA A 203 11.03 11.11 -9.20
CA ALA A 203 10.51 12.43 -9.54
C ALA A 203 11.13 12.96 -10.84
N ARG A 204 12.45 12.83 -11.01
CA ARG A 204 13.15 13.22 -12.24
C ARG A 204 12.71 12.37 -13.44
N SER A 205 12.47 11.09 -13.23
CA SER A 205 11.97 10.19 -14.29
C SER A 205 10.57 10.58 -14.74
N LEU A 206 9.68 10.89 -13.79
CA LEU A 206 8.32 11.36 -14.04
C LEU A 206 8.30 12.73 -14.75
N ALA A 207 9.17 13.66 -14.34
CA ALA A 207 9.31 14.95 -15.00
C ALA A 207 9.79 14.84 -16.45
N ARG A 208 10.60 13.82 -16.77
CA ARG A 208 11.13 13.56 -18.12
C ARG A 208 10.21 12.72 -19.00
N ASP A 209 9.20 12.08 -18.41
CA ASP A 209 8.21 11.25 -19.11
C ASP A 209 6.79 11.59 -18.63
N PRO A 210 6.25 12.78 -18.97
CA PRO A 210 4.98 13.26 -18.44
C PRO A 210 3.77 12.42 -18.83
N ALA A 211 3.86 11.69 -19.96
CA ALA A 211 2.85 10.79 -20.46
C ALA A 211 2.97 9.37 -19.86
N GLY A 212 4.10 9.04 -19.22
CA GLY A 212 4.37 7.73 -18.63
C GLY A 212 4.54 6.61 -19.65
N GLU A 213 4.90 6.93 -20.90
CA GLU A 213 5.01 5.95 -21.98
C GLU A 213 6.31 5.14 -21.88
N ARG A 214 7.40 5.76 -21.45
CA ARG A 214 8.72 5.12 -21.32
C ARG A 214 8.86 4.39 -19.99
N HIS A 215 8.30 4.95 -18.93
CA HIS A 215 8.41 4.43 -17.56
C HIS A 215 7.03 4.37 -16.87
N PRO A 216 6.09 3.52 -17.36
CA PRO A 216 4.75 3.45 -16.80
C PRO A 216 4.71 2.96 -15.34
N TRP A 217 5.78 2.33 -14.86
CA TRP A 217 5.95 1.88 -13.48
C TRP A 217 6.38 2.99 -12.51
N ALA A 218 6.93 4.10 -13.01
CA ALA A 218 7.56 5.12 -12.16
C ALA A 218 6.57 5.79 -11.22
N VAL A 219 5.31 5.95 -11.63
CA VAL A 219 4.26 6.51 -10.76
C VAL A 219 4.06 5.61 -9.54
N ASN A 220 3.77 4.32 -9.73
CA ASN A 220 3.50 3.43 -8.60
C ASN A 220 4.72 3.30 -7.68
N ALA A 221 5.93 3.26 -8.24
CA ALA A 221 7.16 3.23 -7.46
C ALA A 221 7.38 4.53 -6.68
N PHE A 222 7.12 5.69 -7.27
CA PHE A 222 7.22 7.01 -6.61
C PHE A 222 6.27 7.10 -5.42
N VAL A 223 5.02 6.69 -5.63
CA VAL A 223 3.98 6.68 -4.59
C VAL A 223 4.35 5.73 -3.46
N MET A 224 4.83 4.53 -3.79
CA MET A 224 5.30 3.61 -2.77
C MET A 224 6.52 4.18 -2.04
N ALA A 225 7.44 4.88 -2.71
CA ALA A 225 8.59 5.51 -2.06
C ALA A 225 8.14 6.56 -1.03
N MET A 226 7.17 7.39 -1.40
CA MET A 226 6.56 8.38 -0.52
C MET A 226 5.97 7.73 0.74
N VAL A 227 5.30 6.58 0.59
CA VAL A 227 4.63 5.89 1.71
C VAL A 227 5.58 4.98 2.51
N ALA A 228 6.59 4.39 1.87
CA ALA A 228 7.53 3.46 2.49
C ALA A 228 8.33 4.12 3.63
N GLY A 229 8.58 5.42 3.54
CA GLY A 229 9.24 6.13 4.63
C GLY A 229 8.40 6.21 5.90
N PHE A 230 7.07 6.11 5.85
CA PHE A 230 6.29 5.98 7.10
C PHE A 230 6.60 4.69 7.83
N VAL A 231 6.77 3.59 7.10
CA VAL A 231 7.11 2.29 7.70
C VAL A 231 8.52 2.35 8.27
N LEU A 232 9.47 2.90 7.52
CA LEU A 232 10.85 3.05 7.99
C LEU A 232 10.90 3.92 9.24
N VAL A 233 10.38 5.14 9.21
CA VAL A 233 10.44 6.05 10.36
C VAL A 233 9.62 5.52 11.56
N THR A 234 8.52 4.79 11.34
CA THR A 234 7.80 4.10 12.44
C THR A 234 8.63 2.99 13.07
N LEU A 235 9.34 2.19 12.26
CA LEU A 235 10.28 1.18 12.75
C LEU A 235 11.48 1.81 13.47
N THR A 236 11.95 2.98 13.02
CA THR A 236 12.98 3.79 13.68
C THR A 236 12.49 4.29 15.05
N GLY A 237 11.25 4.79 15.12
CA GLY A 237 10.69 5.39 16.33
C GLY A 237 10.20 4.41 17.38
N LEU A 238 9.70 3.23 16.98
CA LEU A 238 9.18 2.19 17.87
C LEU A 238 10.16 1.01 18.07
N GLY A 239 11.23 0.94 17.27
CA GLY A 239 12.22 -0.14 17.29
C GLY A 239 13.37 0.08 18.28
N PRO A 240 14.49 -0.65 18.11
CA PRO A 240 15.59 -0.77 19.09
C PRO A 240 16.32 0.53 19.42
N LEU A 241 16.01 1.63 18.72
CA LEU A 241 16.64 2.93 18.90
C LEU A 241 16.11 3.68 20.12
N SER A 242 14.96 3.25 20.67
CA SER A 242 14.38 3.84 21.89
C SER A 242 14.32 5.38 21.86
N LEU A 243 14.11 5.96 20.68
CA LEU A 243 14.18 7.42 20.48
C LEU A 243 13.04 8.18 21.17
N ARG A 244 12.11 7.49 21.87
CA ARG A 244 11.02 8.04 22.69
C ARG A 244 10.43 9.31 22.04
N GLU A 245 10.52 10.45 22.71
CA GLU A 245 10.00 11.75 22.23
C GLU A 245 10.78 12.35 21.04
N ALA A 246 12.06 11.99 20.86
CA ALA A 246 12.91 12.52 19.79
C ALA A 246 12.61 11.89 18.40
N ALA A 247 11.96 10.72 18.36
CA ALA A 247 11.55 10.04 17.12
C ALA A 247 10.45 10.80 16.33
N VAL A 248 9.77 11.72 17.02
CA VAL A 248 8.67 12.49 16.47
C VAL A 248 9.15 13.46 15.40
N TRP A 249 10.29 14.12 15.61
CA TRP A 249 10.79 15.13 14.66
C TRP A 249 11.09 14.57 13.26
N PRO A 250 11.74 13.41 13.11
CA PRO A 250 11.87 12.74 11.81
C PRO A 250 10.53 12.33 11.19
N LEU A 251 9.56 11.85 11.99
CA LEU A 251 8.22 11.48 11.51
C LEU A 251 7.48 12.70 10.95
N ASP A 252 7.53 13.82 11.67
CA ASP A 252 6.91 15.10 11.29
C ASP A 252 7.55 15.62 10.00
N ALA A 253 8.89 15.60 9.93
CA ALA A 253 9.62 15.99 8.73
C ALA A 253 9.25 15.11 7.51
N TRP A 254 9.10 13.80 7.71
CA TRP A 254 8.69 12.89 6.65
C TRP A 254 7.24 13.10 6.20
N LEU A 255 6.31 13.33 7.15
CA LEU A 255 4.93 13.72 6.84
C LEU A 255 4.88 14.99 6.00
N VAL A 256 5.59 16.03 6.42
CA VAL A 256 5.65 17.31 5.72
C VAL A 256 6.23 17.12 4.32
N MET A 257 7.34 16.38 4.17
CA MET A 257 7.92 16.11 2.87
C MET A 257 6.95 15.34 1.97
N THR A 258 6.29 14.31 2.48
CA THR A 258 5.33 13.50 1.73
C THR A 258 4.12 14.36 1.30
N ALA A 259 3.60 15.19 2.20
CA ALA A 259 2.52 16.11 1.90
C ALA A 259 2.93 17.13 0.82
N ALA A 260 4.13 17.71 0.94
CA ALA A 260 4.68 18.63 -0.06
C ALA A 260 4.83 17.96 -1.43
N LEU A 261 5.31 16.71 -1.49
CA LEU A 261 5.42 15.94 -2.73
C LEU A 261 4.05 15.59 -3.32
N ALA A 262 3.04 15.31 -2.49
CA ALA A 262 1.68 15.04 -2.95
C ALA A 262 1.02 16.31 -3.51
N VAL A 263 1.14 17.46 -2.81
CA VAL A 263 0.69 18.76 -3.32
C VAL A 263 1.42 19.11 -4.61
N TRP A 264 2.74 18.96 -4.65
CA TRP A 264 3.53 19.17 -5.85
C TRP A 264 3.04 18.31 -7.02
N GLY A 265 2.79 17.02 -6.77
CA GLY A 265 2.28 16.08 -7.77
C GLY A 265 0.92 16.45 -8.35
N MET A 266 0.05 17.09 -7.55
CA MET A 266 -1.27 17.55 -7.99
C MET A 266 -1.23 18.89 -8.73
N GLU A 267 -0.46 19.86 -8.25
CA GLU A 267 -0.44 21.22 -8.80
C GLU A 267 0.51 21.35 -9.99
N TRP A 268 1.75 20.89 -9.83
CA TRP A 268 2.84 21.11 -10.78
C TRP A 268 3.38 19.82 -11.39
N GLY A 269 2.92 18.67 -10.89
CA GLY A 269 3.33 17.36 -11.36
C GLY A 269 2.84 17.06 -12.78
N PRO A 270 3.45 16.05 -13.43
CA PRO A 270 3.02 15.58 -14.73
C PRO A 270 1.57 15.06 -14.69
N ALA A 271 0.89 15.06 -15.84
CA ALA A 271 -0.51 14.68 -15.95
C ALA A 271 -0.82 13.28 -15.36
N THR A 272 0.14 12.35 -15.41
CA THR A 272 0.00 11.02 -14.81
C THR A 272 -0.12 11.02 -13.28
N LEU A 273 0.41 12.05 -12.61
CA LEU A 273 0.34 12.24 -11.15
C LEU A 273 -0.88 13.04 -10.71
N ARG A 274 -1.45 13.90 -11.57
CA ARG A 274 -2.62 14.75 -11.28
C ARG A 274 -3.92 13.93 -11.17
N ARG A 275 -3.98 13.02 -10.20
CA ARG A 275 -5.07 12.09 -9.99
C ARG A 275 -5.74 12.34 -8.64
N GLU A 276 -7.05 12.16 -8.59
CA GLU A 276 -7.87 12.33 -7.37
C GLU A 276 -7.37 11.52 -6.17
N TRP A 277 -6.73 10.36 -6.41
CA TRP A 277 -6.25 9.50 -5.34
C TRP A 277 -5.10 10.12 -4.52
N LEU A 278 -4.32 11.10 -5.06
CA LEU A 278 -3.34 11.86 -4.26
C LEU A 278 -4.02 12.73 -3.19
N GLY A 279 -5.22 13.23 -3.46
CA GLY A 279 -6.05 13.88 -2.44
C GLY A 279 -6.45 12.91 -1.32
N GLY A 280 -6.66 11.64 -1.66
CA GLY A 280 -6.84 10.55 -0.67
C GLY A 280 -5.59 10.30 0.17
N VAL A 281 -4.41 10.30 -0.45
CA VAL A 281 -3.12 10.21 0.28
C VAL A 281 -2.97 11.37 1.26
N LEU A 282 -3.17 12.61 0.82
CA LEU A 282 -3.11 13.77 1.71
C LEU A 282 -4.10 13.67 2.87
N ALA A 283 -5.30 13.15 2.64
CA ALA A 283 -6.27 12.93 3.70
C ALA A 283 -5.77 11.91 4.72
N CYS A 284 -5.22 10.78 4.26
CA CYS A 284 -4.61 9.78 5.14
C CYS A 284 -3.41 10.33 5.92
N LEU A 285 -2.55 11.11 5.26
CA LEU A 285 -1.41 11.77 5.91
C LEU A 285 -1.88 12.73 7.01
N LEU A 286 -2.93 13.52 6.73
CA LEU A 286 -3.49 14.43 7.71
C LEU A 286 -4.13 13.69 8.88
N LEU A 287 -4.85 12.59 8.64
CA LEU A 287 -5.41 11.77 9.71
C LEU A 287 -4.33 11.15 10.60
N ALA A 288 -3.24 10.66 10.01
CA ALA A 288 -2.08 10.17 10.76
C ALA A 288 -1.41 11.31 11.55
N TRP A 289 -1.30 12.49 10.93
CA TRP A 289 -0.72 13.69 11.55
C TRP A 289 -1.50 14.18 12.76
N ILE A 290 -2.83 13.99 12.83
CA ILE A 290 -3.59 14.42 14.01
C ILE A 290 -2.99 13.79 15.28
N GLY A 291 -2.90 12.46 15.33
CA GLY A 291 -2.37 11.77 16.51
C GLY A 291 -0.92 12.13 16.79
N LEU A 292 -0.09 12.18 15.75
CA LEU A 292 1.33 12.50 15.90
C LEU A 292 1.55 13.95 16.34
N GLY A 293 0.88 14.92 15.72
CA GLY A 293 1.01 16.34 16.07
C GLY A 293 0.50 16.67 17.47
N PHE A 294 -0.48 15.93 17.99
CA PHE A 294 -0.85 15.98 19.41
C PHE A 294 0.30 15.49 20.30
N PHE A 295 0.91 14.35 19.96
CA PHE A 295 2.08 13.83 20.67
C PHE A 295 3.27 14.79 20.58
N THR A 296 3.56 15.38 19.41
CA THR A 296 4.60 16.41 19.24
C THR A 296 4.36 17.59 20.17
N ALA A 297 3.13 18.10 20.20
CA ALA A 297 2.79 19.30 20.94
C ALA A 297 2.80 19.07 22.46
N LEU A 298 2.23 17.96 22.94
CA LEU A 298 2.04 17.71 24.37
C LEU A 298 3.21 16.98 25.01
N GLU A 299 3.74 15.96 24.34
CA GLU A 299 4.78 15.09 24.94
C GLU A 299 6.18 15.55 24.51
N ALA A 300 6.43 15.76 23.22
CA ALA A 300 7.77 16.08 22.74
C ALA A 300 8.21 17.53 23.01
N LEU A 301 7.25 18.46 23.04
CA LEU A 301 7.49 19.88 23.31
C LEU A 301 7.11 20.31 24.74
N ASP A 302 6.51 19.43 25.53
CA ASP A 302 5.92 19.73 26.85
C ASP A 302 5.07 21.02 26.81
N GLY A 303 4.27 21.13 25.75
CA GLY A 303 3.56 22.34 25.39
C GLY A 303 2.20 22.47 26.09
N PRO A 304 1.70 23.70 26.28
CA PRO A 304 0.37 23.90 26.84
C PRO A 304 -0.72 23.50 25.84
N ALA A 305 -1.98 23.41 26.30
CA ALA A 305 -3.12 23.00 25.46
C ALA A 305 -3.38 23.91 24.24
N GLU A 306 -2.84 25.13 24.21
CA GLU A 306 -2.86 26.01 23.04
C GLU A 306 -1.97 25.52 21.89
N LEU A 307 -0.92 24.76 22.20
CA LEU A 307 0.06 24.34 21.21
C LEU A 307 -0.52 23.30 20.22
N PRO A 308 -1.27 22.26 20.64
CA PRO A 308 -1.99 21.39 19.71
C PRO A 308 -3.04 22.16 18.89
N LEU A 309 -3.71 23.15 19.49
CA LEU A 309 -4.69 23.99 18.78
C LEU A 309 -4.02 24.79 17.65
N LEU A 310 -2.84 25.34 17.90
CA LEU A 310 -2.07 26.04 16.89
C LEU A 310 -1.52 25.08 15.82
N LEU A 311 -0.87 23.99 16.23
CA LEU A 311 -0.19 23.07 15.31
C LEU A 311 -1.17 22.20 14.52
N VAL A 312 -1.96 21.38 15.21
CA VAL A 312 -2.89 20.43 14.56
C VAL A 312 -4.08 21.20 14.00
N GLY A 313 -4.63 22.14 14.77
CA GLY A 313 -5.77 22.96 14.34
C GLY A 313 -5.43 23.89 13.18
N GLY A 314 -4.27 24.55 13.22
CA GLY A 314 -3.79 25.41 12.14
C GLY A 314 -3.55 24.65 10.83
N VAL A 315 -2.90 23.48 10.91
CA VAL A 315 -2.72 22.60 9.74
C VAL A 315 -4.08 22.09 9.22
N GLY A 316 -5.01 21.76 10.12
CA GLY A 316 -6.38 21.38 9.76
C GLY A 316 -7.12 22.45 8.97
N VAL A 317 -7.03 23.72 9.40
CA VAL A 317 -7.61 24.87 8.67
C VAL A 317 -6.95 25.05 7.31
N ALA A 318 -5.61 25.02 7.24
CA ALA A 318 -4.90 25.14 5.97
C ALA A 318 -5.29 24.03 4.98
N ALA A 319 -5.36 22.79 5.46
CA ALA A 319 -5.80 21.65 4.65
C ALA A 319 -7.25 21.78 4.19
N PHE A 320 -8.16 22.26 5.05
CA PHE A 320 -9.56 22.49 4.70
C PHE A 320 -9.71 23.56 3.61
N VAL A 321 -9.00 24.68 3.74
CA VAL A 321 -9.00 25.77 2.75
C VAL A 321 -8.47 25.29 1.41
N TYR A 322 -7.33 24.59 1.42
CA TYR A 322 -6.75 23.99 0.22
C TYR A 322 -7.72 22.99 -0.43
N ALA A 323 -8.28 22.07 0.35
CA ALA A 323 -9.21 21.05 -0.13
C ALA A 323 -10.49 21.63 -0.73
N ASN A 324 -11.03 22.71 -0.16
CA ASN A 324 -12.19 23.41 -0.69
C ASN A 324 -11.88 24.09 -2.04
N GLY A 325 -10.68 24.66 -2.19
CA GLY A 325 -10.20 25.22 -3.46
C GLY A 325 -10.05 24.15 -4.55
N ALA A 326 -9.48 23.00 -4.18
CA ALA A 326 -9.14 21.91 -5.10
C ALA A 326 -10.25 20.84 -5.28
N GLY A 327 -11.39 20.95 -4.57
CA GLY A 327 -12.49 19.98 -4.64
C GLY A 327 -12.22 18.62 -3.98
N LEU A 328 -11.27 18.54 -3.04
CA LEU A 328 -10.78 17.31 -2.42
C LEU A 328 -11.60 16.92 -1.17
N ARG A 329 -12.74 16.25 -1.36
CA ARG A 329 -13.69 15.94 -0.27
C ARG A 329 -13.07 15.19 0.92
N ALA A 330 -12.24 14.18 0.65
CA ALA A 330 -11.61 13.38 1.71
C ALA A 330 -10.67 14.23 2.58
N LEU A 331 -9.87 15.10 1.96
CA LEU A 331 -8.97 16.01 2.67
C LEU A 331 -9.74 17.09 3.43
N MET A 332 -10.86 17.57 2.89
CA MET A 332 -11.73 18.52 3.58
C MET A 332 -12.31 17.90 4.87
N GLY A 333 -12.74 16.64 4.83
CA GLY A 333 -13.20 15.91 6.01
C GLY A 333 -12.09 15.71 7.04
N ALA A 334 -10.89 15.30 6.61
CA ALA A 334 -9.74 15.16 7.49
C ALA A 334 -9.31 16.50 8.11
N GLY A 335 -9.35 17.60 7.36
CA GLY A 335 -9.06 18.96 7.83
C GLY A 335 -10.05 19.44 8.88
N ALA A 336 -11.34 19.15 8.69
CA ALA A 336 -12.36 19.45 9.70
C ALA A 336 -12.10 18.69 11.02
N LEU A 337 -11.74 17.40 10.96
CA LEU A 337 -11.38 16.62 12.14
C LEU A 337 -10.13 17.17 12.84
N ALA A 338 -9.09 17.52 12.07
CA ALA A 338 -7.87 18.12 12.58
C ALA A 338 -8.10 19.48 13.24
N PHE A 339 -9.16 20.21 12.89
CA PHE A 339 -9.57 21.43 13.59
C PHE A 339 -10.43 21.16 14.83
N ILE A 340 -11.40 20.24 14.73
CA ILE A 340 -12.35 19.95 15.83
C ILE A 340 -11.64 19.34 17.04
N LEU A 341 -10.74 18.38 16.83
CA LEU A 341 -10.13 17.61 17.92
C LEU A 341 -9.27 18.48 18.86
N PRO A 342 -8.35 19.34 18.35
CA PRO A 342 -7.58 20.25 19.21
C PRO A 342 -8.42 21.30 19.92
N LEU A 343 -9.48 21.81 19.28
CA LEU A 343 -10.37 22.78 19.93
C LEU A 343 -11.18 22.12 21.05
N TRP A 344 -11.65 20.89 20.83
CA TRP A 344 -12.29 20.10 21.86
C TRP A 344 -11.35 19.85 23.04
N TYR A 345 -10.11 19.39 22.78
CA TYR A 345 -9.10 19.16 23.80
C TYR A 345 -8.80 20.43 24.61
N TRP A 346 -8.57 21.56 23.93
CA TRP A 346 -8.38 22.85 24.57
C TRP A 346 -9.57 23.28 25.44
N GLY A 347 -10.80 23.06 24.95
CA GLY A 347 -12.02 23.33 25.70
C GLY A 347 -12.14 22.49 26.97
N VAL A 348 -11.76 21.20 26.90
CA VAL A 348 -11.71 20.30 28.07
C VAL A 348 -10.69 20.82 29.09
N GLU A 349 -9.48 21.15 28.66
CA GLU A 349 -8.41 21.61 29.56
C GLU A 349 -8.77 22.94 30.26
N ARG A 350 -9.41 23.88 29.56
CA ARG A 350 -9.73 25.20 30.11
C ARG A 350 -11.02 25.24 30.93
N GLY A 351 -11.98 24.37 30.67
CA GLY A 351 -13.33 24.48 31.24
C GLY A 351 -14.01 23.15 31.55
N GLY A 352 -13.27 22.04 31.56
CA GLY A 352 -13.82 20.70 31.76
C GLY A 352 -14.91 20.37 30.74
N ALA A 353 -15.94 19.63 31.16
CA ALA A 353 -17.04 19.21 30.28
C ALA A 353 -17.80 20.41 29.66
N LEU A 354 -17.97 21.52 30.40
CA LEU A 354 -18.67 22.71 29.89
C LEU A 354 -17.85 23.43 28.82
N GLY A 355 -16.53 23.53 28.99
CA GLY A 355 -15.63 24.09 27.98
C GLY A 355 -15.61 23.25 26.70
N ALA A 356 -15.64 21.91 26.82
CA ALA A 356 -15.75 21.00 25.68
C ALA A 356 -17.05 21.20 24.88
N VAL A 357 -18.19 21.30 25.58
CA VAL A 357 -19.50 21.55 24.95
C VAL A 357 -19.53 22.90 24.26
N ALA A 358 -19.00 23.95 24.91
CA ALA A 358 -18.92 25.28 24.31
C ALA A 358 -18.05 25.30 23.05
N ALA A 359 -16.88 24.65 23.08
CA ALA A 359 -15.98 24.54 21.93
C ALA A 359 -16.62 23.82 20.73
N LEU A 360 -17.31 22.70 20.98
CA LEU A 360 -18.02 21.95 19.94
C LEU A 360 -19.21 22.73 19.37
N ALA A 361 -19.99 23.40 20.23
CA ALA A 361 -21.11 24.22 19.78
C ALA A 361 -20.66 25.41 18.92
N ALA A 362 -19.59 26.09 19.32
CA ALA A 362 -18.99 27.17 18.54
C ALA A 362 -18.48 26.66 17.18
N THR A 363 -17.80 25.51 17.15
CA THR A 363 -17.31 24.90 15.91
C THR A 363 -18.44 24.52 14.98
N ALA A 364 -19.49 23.89 15.50
CA ALA A 364 -20.67 23.55 14.73
C ALA A 364 -21.31 24.81 14.12
N GLY A 365 -21.46 25.88 14.92
CA GLY A 365 -21.96 27.16 14.45
C GLY A 365 -21.14 27.75 13.30
N ILE A 366 -19.80 27.74 13.42
CA ILE A 366 -18.87 28.20 12.37
C ILE A 366 -19.00 27.34 11.11
N LEU A 367 -19.00 26.01 11.24
CA LEU A 367 -19.10 25.10 10.10
C LEU A 367 -20.44 25.25 9.37
N PHE A 368 -21.55 25.36 10.08
CA PHE A 368 -22.87 25.63 9.48
C PHE A 368 -22.91 26.99 8.78
N TRP A 369 -22.34 28.02 9.40
CA TRP A 369 -22.26 29.36 8.80
C TRP A 369 -21.41 29.38 7.53
N VAL A 370 -20.25 28.71 7.54
CA VAL A 370 -19.38 28.57 6.36
C VAL A 370 -20.09 27.77 5.27
N SER A 371 -20.74 26.65 5.63
CA SER A 371 -21.52 25.84 4.69
C SER A 371 -22.64 26.63 4.02
N GLY A 372 -23.28 27.56 4.73
CA GLY A 372 -24.31 28.44 4.16
C GLY A 372 -23.78 29.49 3.19
N ARG A 373 -22.47 29.76 3.19
CA ARG A 373 -21.81 30.74 2.32
C ARG A 373 -21.06 30.12 1.13
N ILE A 374 -20.76 28.83 1.18
CA ILE A 374 -20.19 28.09 0.05
C ILE A 374 -21.35 27.72 -0.89
N GLY A 375 -21.72 28.67 -1.77
CA GLY A 375 -22.69 28.45 -2.84
C GLY A 375 -22.14 27.54 -3.95
N PRO A 376 -23.00 27.03 -4.87
CA PRO A 376 -22.53 26.28 -6.02
C PRO A 376 -21.63 27.18 -6.87
N ARG A 377 -20.34 26.88 -6.92
CA ARG A 377 -19.50 27.40 -8.01
C ARG A 377 -20.01 26.75 -9.28
N GLU A 378 -20.79 27.52 -10.04
CA GLU A 378 -21.13 27.18 -11.42
C GLU A 378 -19.86 26.76 -12.15
N ARG A 379 -19.90 25.58 -12.77
CA ARG A 379 -18.89 25.14 -13.72
C ARG A 379 -18.99 26.07 -14.94
N ALA A 380 -18.31 27.19 -14.88
CA ALA A 380 -18.12 28.07 -16.02
C ALA A 380 -16.75 27.75 -16.65
N GLY A 381 -16.78 27.13 -17.84
CA GLY A 381 -15.63 26.96 -18.73
C GLY A 381 -14.98 25.59 -18.70
#